data_AF-A0A9X2JK69-F1
#
_entry.id   AF-A0A9X2JK69-F1
#
_cell.length_a   1.000
_cell.length_b   1.000
_cell.length_c   1.000
_cell.angle_alpha   90.00
_cell.angle_beta   90.00
_cell.angle_gamma   90.00
#
_symmetry.space_group_name_H-M   'P 1'
#
loop_
_entity.id
_entity.type
_entity.pdbx_description
1 polymer ?
#
loop_
_entity_poly.entity_id
_entity_poly.type
_entity_poly.pdbx_seq_one_letter_code
_entity_poly.pdbx_strand_id
1 'polypeptide(L)'
;MSGYIQPTEIRVSAGVQVGMAVNGQFTLPETDNPLVGLQVGRVYRFRVTNLFDRPGVEIYPTVELIDRLYPPPGAALKFPVPIDITAEDLELAAQGMYITRVIYVEDPNQALPVEEVDGKTTWYEARPEEDPLEVAEAAGRPIAILRIGGRDLSQAAGQGFATYGCPPIIEYGRKPSAE
;
A
#
# COMPACT_ATOMS: atom_id res chain seq x y z
N MET A 1 1.73 13.50 21.21
CA MET A 1 0.71 13.79 20.17
C MET A 1 0.46 12.50 19.42
N SER A 2 -0.74 11.92 19.48
CA SER A 2 -1.07 10.74 18.66
C SER A 2 -1.30 11.21 17.22
N GLY A 3 -0.59 10.63 16.25
CA GLY A 3 -0.84 10.92 14.83
C GLY A 3 -2.23 10.44 14.41
N TYR A 4 -2.76 11.01 13.32
CA TYR A 4 -4.02 10.55 12.74
C TYR A 4 -3.87 9.12 12.20
N ILE A 5 -4.87 8.27 12.45
CA ILE A 5 -4.94 6.92 11.88
C ILE A 5 -5.82 6.98 10.63
N GLN A 6 -5.22 6.72 9.48
CA GLN A 6 -5.86 6.69 8.19
C GLN A 6 -6.23 5.24 7.82
N PRO A 7 -7.52 4.95 7.62
CA PRO A 7 -7.93 3.71 6.99
C PRO A 7 -7.29 3.56 5.60
N THR A 8 -6.69 2.40 5.37
CA THR A 8 -5.91 2.05 4.18
C THR A 8 -6.27 0.62 3.81
N GLU A 9 -6.59 0.39 2.54
CA GLU A 9 -6.89 -0.95 2.01
C GLU A 9 -5.71 -1.39 1.14
N ILE A 10 -5.05 -2.48 1.52
CA ILE A 10 -4.00 -3.07 0.68
C ILE A 10 -4.67 -3.99 -0.31
N ARG A 11 -4.53 -3.70 -1.61
CA ARG A 11 -5.21 -4.42 -2.68
C ARG A 11 -4.20 -5.22 -3.47
N VAL A 12 -4.44 -6.52 -3.60
CA VAL A 12 -3.62 -7.45 -4.37
C VAL A 12 -4.47 -8.24 -5.36
N SER A 13 -3.80 -8.87 -6.34
CA SER A 13 -4.47 -9.76 -7.28
C SER A 13 -4.99 -11.03 -6.60
N ALA A 14 -6.05 -11.63 -7.14
CA ALA A 14 -6.64 -12.84 -6.58
C ALA A 14 -5.62 -13.96 -6.36
N GLY A 15 -5.66 -14.59 -5.18
CA GLY A 15 -4.75 -15.65 -4.79
C GLY A 15 -3.44 -15.17 -4.16
N VAL A 16 -3.03 -13.92 -4.37
CA VAL A 16 -1.89 -13.32 -3.67
C VAL A 16 -2.22 -13.21 -2.18
N GLN A 17 -1.24 -13.49 -1.33
CA GLN A 17 -1.41 -13.45 0.13
C GLN A 17 -0.64 -12.28 0.72
N VAL A 18 -1.23 -11.63 1.75
CA VAL A 18 -0.64 -10.47 2.42
C VAL A 18 -0.52 -10.71 3.92
N GLY A 19 0.69 -10.59 4.45
CA GLY A 19 1.00 -10.51 5.87
C GLY A 19 1.52 -9.13 6.26
N MET A 20 1.47 -8.79 7.53
CA MET A 20 1.82 -7.49 8.08
C MET A 20 2.96 -7.59 9.08
N ALA A 21 3.89 -6.64 9.06
CA ALA A 21 4.94 -6.56 10.06
C ALA A 21 4.42 -5.94 11.37
N VAL A 22 4.18 -6.76 12.40
CA VAL A 22 3.67 -6.34 13.70
C VAL A 22 4.48 -7.00 14.82
N ASN A 23 4.79 -6.25 15.87
CA ASN A 23 5.53 -6.76 17.05
C ASN A 23 6.83 -7.50 16.71
N GLY A 24 7.54 -7.04 15.68
CA GLY A 24 8.82 -7.63 15.30
C GLY A 24 8.70 -8.86 14.38
N GLN A 25 7.49 -9.32 14.06
CA GLN A 25 7.23 -10.50 13.24
C GLN A 25 6.28 -10.18 12.08
N PHE A 26 6.19 -11.08 11.11
CA PHE A 26 5.13 -11.02 10.10
C PHE A 26 3.95 -11.87 10.55
N THR A 27 2.73 -11.34 10.42
CA THR A 27 1.50 -12.13 10.58
C THR A 27 1.45 -13.22 9.51
N LEU A 28 0.60 -14.23 9.74
CA LEU A 28 0.32 -15.23 8.73
C LEU A 28 -0.31 -14.55 7.51
N PRO A 29 0.24 -14.73 6.28
CA PRO A 29 -0.35 -14.13 5.09
C PRO A 29 -1.74 -14.69 4.80
N GLU A 30 -2.71 -13.81 4.55
CA GLU A 30 -4.08 -14.16 4.20
C GLU A 30 -4.38 -13.76 2.74
N THR A 31 -5.30 -14.46 2.07
CA THR A 31 -5.65 -14.24 0.65
C THR A 31 -6.58 -13.04 0.41
N ASP A 32 -6.79 -12.21 1.42
CA ASP A 32 -7.70 -11.07 1.37
C ASP A 32 -6.95 -9.76 1.14
N ASN A 33 -7.70 -8.72 0.75
CA ASN A 33 -7.23 -7.33 0.74
C ASN A 33 -7.43 -6.74 2.15
N PRO A 34 -6.39 -6.66 3.00
CA PRO A 34 -6.57 -6.22 4.39
C PRO A 34 -6.95 -4.75 4.47
N LEU A 35 -7.96 -4.46 5.28
CA LEU A 35 -8.38 -3.10 5.64
C LEU A 35 -7.78 -2.74 6.99
N VAL A 36 -6.86 -1.77 7.01
CA VAL A 36 -6.01 -1.45 8.15
C VAL A 36 -5.97 0.03 8.46
N GLY A 37 -5.69 0.37 9.71
CA GLY A 37 -5.46 1.72 10.20
C GLY A 37 -3.98 1.97 10.33
N LEU A 38 -3.48 2.91 9.53
CA LEU A 38 -2.08 3.31 9.49
C LEU A 38 -1.92 4.74 10.02
N GLN A 39 -0.98 4.96 10.92
CA GLN A 39 -0.66 6.28 11.43
C GLN A 39 0.13 7.09 10.38
N VAL A 40 -0.33 8.30 10.11
CA VAL A 40 0.39 9.26 9.26
C VAL A 40 1.77 9.57 9.82
N GLY A 41 2.77 9.69 8.93
CA GLY A 41 4.17 9.94 9.25
C GLY A 41 4.96 8.68 9.66
N ARG A 42 4.45 7.49 9.34
CA ARG A 42 5.08 6.20 9.66
C ARG A 42 5.22 5.34 8.41
N VAL A 43 6.21 4.46 8.43
CA VAL A 43 6.46 3.46 7.38
C VAL A 43 6.01 2.09 7.87
N TYR A 44 5.11 1.48 7.11
CA TYR A 44 4.55 0.15 7.34
C TYR A 44 5.15 -0.83 6.37
N ARG A 45 5.36 -2.07 6.82
CA ARG A 45 5.90 -3.14 5.98
C ARG A 45 4.93 -4.30 5.91
N PHE A 46 4.79 -4.82 4.70
CA PHE A 46 3.97 -5.99 4.42
C PHE A 46 4.86 -7.10 3.88
N ARG A 47 4.33 -8.32 3.86
CA ARG A 47 4.92 -9.50 3.23
C ARG A 47 3.90 -10.03 2.24
N VAL A 48 4.28 -10.08 0.98
CA VAL A 48 3.42 -10.54 -0.11
C VAL A 48 3.97 -11.87 -0.63
N THR A 49 3.12 -12.89 -0.67
CA THR A 49 3.47 -14.27 -1.05
C THR A 49 2.44 -14.85 -2.02
N ASN A 50 2.68 -16.09 -2.47
CA ASN A 50 1.83 -16.80 -3.42
C ASN A 50 1.68 -16.07 -4.76
N LEU A 51 2.81 -15.62 -5.31
CA LEU A 51 2.86 -14.99 -6.63
C LEU A 51 2.60 -16.05 -7.72
N PHE A 52 1.79 -15.66 -8.71
CA PHE A 52 1.51 -16.50 -9.88
C PHE A 52 2.81 -16.85 -10.62
N ASP A 53 2.94 -18.12 -11.03
CA ASP A 53 4.12 -18.71 -11.70
C ASP A 53 5.48 -18.50 -10.99
N ARG A 54 5.47 -18.07 -9.72
CA ARG A 54 6.68 -17.84 -8.91
C ARG A 54 6.52 -18.36 -7.47
N PRO A 55 6.32 -19.68 -7.29
CA PRO A 55 6.13 -20.26 -5.97
C PRO A 55 7.38 -20.07 -5.09
N GLY A 56 7.16 -19.71 -3.82
CA GLY A 56 8.24 -19.50 -2.85
C GLY A 56 8.92 -18.13 -2.92
N VAL A 57 8.61 -17.29 -3.91
CA VAL A 57 9.06 -15.90 -3.94
C VAL A 57 8.24 -15.08 -2.94
N GLU A 58 8.94 -14.24 -2.17
CA GLU A 58 8.33 -13.35 -1.19
C GLU A 58 8.81 -11.92 -1.43
N ILE A 59 7.88 -10.97 -1.38
CA ILE A 59 8.15 -9.55 -1.61
C ILE A 59 7.76 -8.76 -0.37
N TYR A 60 8.56 -7.76 -0.03
CA TYR A 60 8.43 -6.99 1.21
C TYR A 60 8.15 -5.52 0.95
N PRO A 61 6.96 -5.16 0.43
CA PRO A 61 6.64 -3.78 0.12
C PRO A 61 6.49 -2.95 1.39
N THR A 62 6.77 -1.66 1.26
CA THR A 62 6.56 -0.68 2.33
C THR A 62 5.61 0.41 1.89
N VAL A 63 4.72 0.81 2.79
CA VAL A 63 3.78 1.93 2.62
C VAL A 63 4.12 3.02 3.64
N GLU A 64 4.38 4.22 3.16
CA GLU A 64 4.55 5.41 3.99
C GLU A 64 3.36 6.33 3.78
N LEU A 65 2.61 6.63 4.85
CA LEU A 65 1.57 7.65 4.79
C LEU A 65 2.17 9.02 5.11
N ILE A 66 2.03 9.96 4.18
CA ILE A 66 2.57 11.32 4.30
C ILE A 66 1.49 12.37 4.55
N ASP A 67 0.23 12.05 4.23
CA ASP A 67 -0.95 12.85 4.60
C ASP A 67 -2.16 11.93 4.83
N ARG A 68 -3.34 12.52 5.04
CA ARG A 68 -4.62 11.84 5.26
C ARG A 68 -5.69 12.30 4.29
N LEU A 69 -6.75 11.50 4.22
CA LEU A 69 -8.02 11.93 3.67
C LEU A 69 -8.80 12.77 4.69
N TYR A 70 -9.72 13.57 4.17
CA TYR A 70 -10.63 14.42 4.95
C TYR A 70 -12.09 14.02 4.72
N PRO A 71 -12.47 12.75 5.02
CA PRO A 71 -13.84 12.28 4.83
C PRO A 71 -14.79 12.97 5.81
N PRO A 72 -16.10 13.00 5.52
CA PRO A 72 -17.11 13.43 6.48
C PRO A 72 -16.96 12.70 7.84
N PRO A 73 -17.31 13.35 8.96
CA PRO A 73 -17.22 12.73 10.28
C PRO A 73 -17.94 11.37 10.33
N GLY A 74 -17.23 10.33 10.78
CA GLY A 74 -17.76 8.96 10.86
C GLY A 74 -17.70 8.14 9.56
N ALA A 75 -17.25 8.72 8.44
CA ALA A 75 -17.20 8.04 7.15
C ALA A 75 -15.80 7.52 6.76
N ALA A 76 -14.79 7.60 7.63
CA ALA A 76 -13.41 7.27 7.26
C ALA A 76 -13.23 5.84 6.74
N LEU A 77 -13.91 4.85 7.32
CA LEU A 77 -13.87 3.46 6.85
C LEU A 77 -14.61 3.24 5.51
N LYS A 78 -15.47 4.17 5.09
CA LYS A 78 -16.12 4.12 3.77
C LYS A 78 -15.17 4.55 2.65
N PHE A 79 -14.14 5.33 2.99
CA PHE A 79 -13.18 5.90 2.04
C PHE A 79 -11.75 5.60 2.52
N PRO A 80 -11.33 4.32 2.57
CA PRO A 80 -9.94 4.01 2.85
C PRO A 80 -9.05 4.45 1.68
N VAL A 81 -7.77 4.72 1.97
CA VAL A 81 -6.77 4.94 0.92
C VAL A 81 -6.49 3.61 0.23
N PRO A 82 -6.75 3.46 -1.08
CA PRO A 82 -6.41 2.25 -1.80
C PRO A 82 -4.91 2.21 -2.07
N ILE A 83 -4.26 1.10 -1.73
CA ILE A 83 -2.87 0.81 -2.09
C ILE A 83 -2.87 -0.41 -2.99
N ASP A 84 -2.88 -0.17 -4.29
CA ASP A 84 -2.85 -1.22 -5.30
C ASP A 84 -1.43 -1.75 -5.49
N ILE A 85 -1.23 -3.03 -5.16
CA ILE A 85 -0.02 -3.79 -5.45
C ILE A 85 -0.38 -4.74 -6.60
N THR A 86 -0.02 -4.33 -7.81
CA THR A 86 -0.46 -5.01 -9.03
C THR A 86 0.37 -6.27 -9.32
N ALA A 87 -0.14 -7.17 -10.17
CA ALA A 87 0.63 -8.33 -10.62
C ALA A 87 1.92 -7.91 -11.34
N GLU A 88 1.89 -6.83 -12.11
CA GLU A 88 3.05 -6.25 -12.78
C GLU A 88 4.10 -5.75 -11.79
N ASP A 89 3.69 -5.07 -10.72
CA ASP A 89 4.61 -4.63 -9.66
C ASP A 89 5.35 -5.81 -9.03
N LEU A 90 4.60 -6.87 -8.72
CA LEU A 90 5.14 -8.09 -8.11
C LEU A 90 6.08 -8.82 -9.06
N GLU A 91 5.76 -8.85 -10.35
CA GLU A 91 6.62 -9.43 -11.38
C GLU A 91 7.93 -8.67 -11.53
N LEU A 92 7.87 -7.34 -11.68
CA LEU A 92 9.05 -6.50 -11.78
C LEU A 92 9.93 -6.61 -10.52
N ALA A 93 9.32 -6.56 -9.35
CA ALA A 93 10.06 -6.71 -8.09
C ALA A 93 10.67 -8.10 -7.93
N ALA A 94 10.01 -9.17 -8.38
CA ALA A 94 10.59 -10.51 -8.40
C ALA A 94 11.79 -10.64 -9.35
N GLN A 95 11.90 -9.76 -10.36
CA GLN A 95 13.05 -9.65 -11.25
C GLN A 95 14.17 -8.76 -10.68
N GLY A 96 14.00 -8.24 -9.47
CA GLY A 96 14.98 -7.37 -8.81
C GLY A 96 14.82 -5.88 -9.14
N MET A 97 13.72 -5.48 -9.77
CA MET A 97 13.43 -4.07 -10.02
C MET A 97 12.90 -3.39 -8.76
N TYR A 98 13.13 -2.08 -8.65
CA TYR A 98 12.61 -1.24 -7.58
C TYR A 98 11.49 -0.36 -8.11
N ILE A 99 10.32 -0.44 -7.50
CA ILE A 99 9.11 0.29 -7.90
C ILE A 99 8.74 1.29 -6.82
N THR A 100 8.48 2.53 -7.22
CA THR A 100 7.91 3.58 -6.37
C THR A 100 6.58 4.01 -6.97
N ARG A 101 5.49 3.89 -6.20
CA ARG A 101 4.19 4.48 -6.55
C ARG A 101 3.86 5.57 -5.54
N VAL A 102 3.44 6.73 -6.05
CA VAL A 102 2.93 7.82 -5.21
C VAL A 102 1.42 7.90 -5.40
N ILE A 103 0.71 7.70 -4.31
CA ILE A 103 -0.75 7.76 -4.26
C ILE A 103 -1.11 9.18 -3.86
N TYR A 104 -1.97 9.82 -4.64
CA TYR A 104 -2.39 11.21 -4.42
C TYR A 104 -3.90 11.37 -4.59
N VAL A 105 -4.43 12.43 -4.00
CA VAL A 105 -5.79 12.89 -4.25
C VAL A 105 -5.73 13.97 -5.33
N GLU A 106 -6.43 13.76 -6.43
CA GLU A 106 -6.46 14.70 -7.56
C GLU A 106 -7.01 16.08 -7.16
N ASP A 107 -6.54 17.14 -7.82
CA ASP A 107 -7.19 18.44 -7.73
C ASP A 107 -8.53 18.41 -8.50
N PRO A 108 -9.68 18.61 -7.85
CA PRO A 108 -10.99 18.55 -8.51
C PRO A 108 -11.17 19.56 -9.65
N ASN A 109 -10.35 20.62 -9.71
CA ASN A 109 -10.39 21.59 -10.81
C ASN A 109 -9.58 21.16 -12.04
N GLN A 110 -8.71 20.17 -11.91
CA GLN A 110 -7.82 19.67 -12.96
C GLN A 110 -8.12 18.23 -13.36
N ALA A 111 -8.78 17.47 -12.48
CA ALA A 111 -9.13 16.08 -12.69
C ALA A 111 -9.97 15.89 -13.96
N LEU A 112 -9.56 14.93 -14.79
CA LEU A 112 -10.36 14.53 -15.94
C LEU A 112 -11.56 13.72 -15.43
N PRO A 113 -12.78 13.97 -15.94
CA PRO A 113 -13.95 13.18 -15.60
C PRO A 113 -13.86 11.83 -16.30
N VAL A 114 -13.08 10.92 -15.72
CA VAL A 114 -12.93 9.54 -16.16
C VAL A 114 -13.75 8.66 -15.23
N GLU A 115 -14.54 7.76 -15.80
CA GLU A 115 -15.29 6.79 -15.02
C GLU A 115 -14.32 5.76 -14.41
N GLU A 116 -14.41 5.54 -13.11
CA GLU A 116 -13.62 4.53 -12.42
C GLU A 116 -14.10 3.14 -12.87
N VAL A 117 -13.30 2.46 -13.68
CA VAL A 117 -13.64 1.13 -14.19
C VAL A 117 -13.29 0.08 -13.13
N ASP A 118 -14.29 -0.67 -12.68
CA ASP A 118 -14.15 -1.82 -11.77
C ASP A 118 -13.44 -1.52 -10.44
N GLY A 119 -13.55 -0.29 -9.92
CA GLY A 119 -12.92 0.12 -8.65
C GLY A 119 -11.38 0.14 -8.69
N LYS A 120 -10.80 0.20 -9.90
CA LYS A 120 -9.35 0.30 -10.10
C LYS A 120 -8.91 1.75 -10.09
N THR A 121 -7.84 2.02 -9.35
CA THR A 121 -7.20 3.33 -9.34
C THR A 121 -6.51 3.56 -10.69
N THR A 122 -6.78 4.71 -11.31
CA THR A 122 -6.05 5.13 -12.52
C THR A 122 -4.64 5.56 -12.15
N TRP A 123 -3.66 5.24 -12.98
CA TRP A 123 -2.26 5.61 -12.78
C TRP A 123 -1.59 5.95 -14.12
N TYR A 124 -0.48 6.66 -14.04
CA TYR A 124 0.43 6.91 -15.15
C TYR A 124 1.87 6.84 -14.66
N GLU A 125 2.80 6.60 -15.58
CA GLU A 125 4.22 6.49 -15.28
C GLU A 125 4.87 7.88 -15.33
N ALA A 126 5.63 8.22 -14.28
CA ALA A 126 6.52 9.37 -14.31
C ALA A 126 7.68 9.07 -15.27
N ARG A 127 8.20 10.10 -15.96
CA ARG A 127 9.32 9.89 -16.87
C ARG A 127 10.59 9.51 -16.10
N PRO A 128 11.57 8.83 -16.74
CA PRO A 128 12.80 8.42 -16.07
C PRO A 128 13.58 9.55 -15.39
N GLU A 129 13.43 10.79 -15.86
CA GLU A 129 14.07 11.99 -15.32
C GLU A 129 13.25 12.74 -14.26
N GLU A 130 12.01 12.32 -14.00
CA GLU A 130 11.08 12.99 -13.07
C GLU A 130 11.03 12.29 -11.71
N ASP A 131 10.84 13.06 -10.64
CA ASP A 131 10.51 12.50 -9.32
C ASP A 131 8.99 12.21 -9.26
N PRO A 132 8.56 10.95 -9.06
CA PRO A 132 7.14 10.62 -8.92
C PRO A 132 6.41 11.42 -7.83
N LEU A 133 7.12 11.88 -6.79
CA LEU A 133 6.52 12.70 -5.73
C LEU A 133 6.21 14.11 -6.22
N GLU A 134 7.14 14.74 -6.96
CA GLU A 134 6.92 16.06 -7.55
C GLU A 134 5.81 16.02 -8.61
N VAL A 135 5.78 14.95 -9.42
CA VAL A 135 4.72 14.71 -10.41
C VAL A 135 3.35 14.59 -9.73
N ALA A 136 3.26 13.83 -8.64
CA ALA A 136 2.02 13.70 -7.87
C ALA A 136 1.61 15.00 -7.16
N GLU A 137 2.56 15.82 -6.70
CA GLU A 137 2.30 17.14 -6.14
C GLU A 137 1.79 18.14 -7.18
N ALA A 138 2.28 18.06 -8.42
CA ALA A 138 1.77 18.86 -9.52
C ALA A 138 0.33 18.46 -9.92
N ALA A 139 0.00 17.16 -9.84
CA ALA A 139 -1.32 16.63 -10.19
C ALA A 139 -2.36 16.73 -9.06
N GLY A 140 -1.94 16.91 -7.80
CA GLY A 140 -2.83 16.96 -6.66
C GLY A 140 -2.09 16.91 -5.33
N ARG A 141 -2.62 16.18 -4.35
CA ARG A 141 -2.04 16.07 -3.00
C ARG A 141 -1.57 14.65 -2.72
N PRO A 142 -0.25 14.41 -2.67
CA PRO A 142 0.31 13.12 -2.26
C PRO A 142 -0.14 12.73 -0.84
N ILE A 143 -0.58 11.50 -0.67
CA ILE A 143 -1.06 10.96 0.62
C ILE A 143 -0.28 9.73 1.07
N ALA A 144 0.24 8.93 0.14
CA ALA A 144 0.99 7.73 0.44
C ALA A 144 2.09 7.44 -0.58
N ILE A 145 3.15 6.78 -0.14
CA ILE A 145 4.23 6.28 -1.00
C ILE A 145 4.36 4.78 -0.78
N LEU A 146 4.17 4.01 -1.85
CA LEU A 146 4.39 2.57 -1.91
C LEU A 146 5.76 2.31 -2.55
N ARG A 147 6.58 1.49 -1.90
CA ARG A 147 7.89 1.08 -2.40
C ARG A 147 8.01 -0.44 -2.40
N ILE A 148 8.46 -1.02 -3.50
CA ILE A 148 8.50 -2.47 -3.74
C ILE A 148 9.88 -2.84 -4.30
N GLY A 149 10.42 -4.01 -3.93
CA GLY A 149 11.70 -4.51 -4.45
C GLY A 149 12.94 -4.01 -3.70
N GLY A 150 12.78 -3.43 -2.50
CA GLY A 150 13.91 -2.86 -1.76
C GLY A 150 14.84 -3.87 -1.07
N ARG A 151 14.29 -4.83 -0.31
CA ARG A 151 15.07 -5.80 0.47
C ARG A 151 14.39 -7.17 0.46
N ASP A 152 15.18 -8.21 0.20
CA ASP A 152 14.79 -9.58 0.54
C ASP A 152 14.94 -9.76 2.05
N LEU A 153 13.83 -10.03 2.73
CA LEU A 153 13.78 -10.26 4.16
C LEU A 153 13.44 -11.71 4.51
N SER A 154 13.39 -12.61 3.52
CA SER A 154 13.12 -14.04 3.71
C SER A 154 14.09 -14.67 4.73
N GLN A 155 15.37 -14.27 4.67
CA GLN A 155 16.41 -14.73 5.58
C GLN A 155 16.52 -13.91 6.89
N ALA A 156 15.82 -12.78 6.97
CA ALA A 156 15.82 -11.91 8.15
C ALA A 156 14.65 -12.20 9.10
N ALA A 157 13.74 -13.12 8.73
CA ALA A 157 12.67 -13.61 9.59
C ALA A 157 13.25 -14.22 10.88
N GLY A 158 13.08 -13.53 12.01
CA GLY A 158 13.61 -13.92 13.32
C GLY A 158 14.73 -13.04 13.87
N GLN A 159 15.31 -12.14 13.05
CA GLN A 159 16.19 -11.08 13.53
C GLN A 159 15.40 -9.77 13.56
N GLY A 160 15.29 -9.11 14.72
CA GLY A 160 14.49 -7.88 14.93
C GLY A 160 14.86 -6.68 14.05
N PHE A 161 15.78 -6.85 13.09
CA PHE A 161 16.14 -5.90 12.06
C PHE A 161 15.14 -5.85 10.88
N ALA A 162 14.48 -6.96 10.53
CA ALA A 162 13.50 -7.00 9.42
C ALA A 162 12.28 -6.10 9.67
N THR A 163 12.02 -5.80 10.93
CA THR A 163 10.82 -5.16 11.47
C THR A 163 11.15 -3.90 12.28
N TYR A 164 12.37 -3.35 12.12
CA TYR A 164 12.79 -2.16 12.84
C TYR A 164 11.80 -1.00 12.62
N GLY A 165 11.35 -0.41 13.73
CA GLY A 165 10.36 0.66 13.74
C GLY A 165 8.89 0.24 13.77
N CYS A 166 8.55 -1.03 13.45
CA CYS A 166 7.20 -1.61 13.32
C CYS A 166 6.10 -0.84 14.05
N PRO A 167 5.52 0.20 13.42
CA PRO A 167 4.45 0.96 14.03
C PRO A 167 3.23 0.05 14.20
N PRO A 168 2.39 0.27 15.22
CA PRO A 168 1.19 -0.52 15.40
C PRO A 168 0.26 -0.35 14.18
N ILE A 169 -0.32 -1.47 13.75
CA ILE A 169 -1.36 -1.54 12.73
C ILE A 169 -2.69 -1.84 13.44
N ILE A 170 -3.75 -1.11 13.09
CA ILE A 170 -5.11 -1.42 13.56
C ILE A 170 -5.80 -2.22 12.47
N GLU A 171 -6.12 -3.48 12.71
CA GLU A 171 -6.93 -4.27 11.77
C GLU A 171 -8.41 -3.91 11.92
N TYR A 172 -9.08 -3.63 10.81
CA TYR A 172 -10.51 -3.41 10.78
C TYR A 172 -11.20 -4.68 10.26
N GLY A 173 -12.19 -5.18 11.00
CA GLY A 173 -13.05 -6.24 10.49
C GLY A 173 -13.82 -5.72 9.27
N ARG A 174 -13.70 -6.41 8.13
CA ARG A 174 -14.54 -6.10 6.96
C ARG A 174 -16.00 -6.31 7.38
N LYS A 175 -16.83 -5.27 7.29
CA LYS A 175 -18.27 -5.52 7.18
C LYS A 175 -18.49 -6.24 5.85
N PRO A 176 -19.29 -7.32 5.79
CA PRO A 176 -19.68 -7.89 4.51
C PRO A 176 -20.26 -6.76 3.66
N SER A 177 -19.81 -6.67 2.41
CA SER A 177 -20.34 -5.74 1.42
C SER A 177 -21.86 -5.83 1.48
N ALA A 178 -22.53 -4.74 1.85
CA ALA A 178 -23.97 -4.67 1.70
C ALA A 178 -24.23 -4.66 0.19
N GLU A 179 -24.83 -5.74 -0.29
CA GLU A 179 -25.49 -5.88 -1.59
C GLU A 179 -26.48 -4.73 -1.83
#